data_AF-A0A1Y3W6L0-F1
#
_entry.id   AF-A0A1Y3W6L0-F1
#
_cell.length_a   1.000
_cell.length_b   1.000
_cell.length_c   1.000
_cell.angle_alpha   90.00
_cell.angle_beta   90.00
_cell.angle_gamma   90.00
#
_symmetry.space_group_name_H-M   'P 1'
#
loop_
_entity.id
_entity.type
_entity.pdbx_description
1 polymer ?
#
loop_
_entity_poly.entity_id
_entity_poly.type
_entity_poly.pdbx_seq_one_letter_code
_entity_poly.pdbx_strand_id
1 'polypeptide(L)'
;MLALSDQKDKDEKRIDDILDELNLTIYKERHPMSLSGGQKQRTAIGVAALRDAEVLIFDEPTSGLDYKNMESVAGILSALSKRGKAILVISHDNELLMKICSRVIRVTERTSS
;
A
#
# COMPACT_ATOMS: atom_id res chain seq x y z
N MET A 1 -29.77 14.45 6.42
CA MET A 1 -28.81 15.44 5.88
C MET A 1 -27.52 15.47 6.68
N LEU A 2 -27.58 15.61 8.01
CA LEU A 2 -26.41 15.60 8.91
C LEU A 2 -25.58 14.28 8.90
N ALA A 3 -26.22 13.11 8.88
CA ALA A 3 -25.48 11.83 8.86
C ALA A 3 -24.70 11.57 7.54
N LEU A 4 -25.16 12.15 6.43
CA LEU A 4 -24.51 12.01 5.12
C LEU A 4 -23.30 12.94 4.99
N SER A 5 -23.32 14.13 5.62
CA SER A 5 -22.14 14.99 5.71
C SER A 5 -21.07 14.38 6.62
N ASP A 6 -21.47 13.84 7.77
CA ASP A 6 -20.53 13.23 8.71
C ASP A 6 -19.78 12.02 8.13
N GLN A 7 -20.44 11.22 7.29
CA GLN A 7 -19.80 10.09 6.62
C GLN A 7 -18.84 10.56 5.53
N LYS A 8 -19.24 11.57 4.75
CA LYS A 8 -18.39 12.15 3.71
C LYS A 8 -17.12 12.78 4.30
N ASP A 9 -17.23 13.50 5.41
CA ASP A 9 -16.10 14.12 6.09
C ASP A 9 -15.13 13.07 6.67
N LYS A 10 -15.65 11.94 7.14
CA LYS A 10 -14.84 10.80 7.59
C LYS A 10 -14.09 10.12 6.44
N ASP A 11 -14.76 9.92 5.30
CA ASP A 11 -14.14 9.31 4.12
C ASP A 11 -13.04 10.23 3.55
N GLU A 12 -13.30 11.53 3.47
CA GLU A 12 -12.33 12.52 3.00
C GLU A 12 -11.09 12.58 3.92
N LYS A 13 -11.31 12.60 5.24
CA LYS A 13 -10.19 12.54 6.20
C LYS A 13 -9.35 11.27 6.01
N ARG A 14 -9.99 10.12 5.84
CA ARG A 14 -9.28 8.84 5.66
C ARG A 14 -8.49 8.81 4.35
N ILE A 15 -9.00 9.45 3.30
CA ILE A 15 -8.29 9.63 2.04
C ILE A 15 -7.05 10.52 2.26
N ASP A 16 -7.21 11.65 2.94
CA ASP A 16 -6.11 12.58 3.19
C ASP A 16 -5.02 11.96 4.06
N ASP A 17 -5.38 11.21 5.09
CA ASP A 17 -4.43 10.48 5.95
C ASP A 17 -3.58 9.49 5.12
N ILE A 18 -4.21 8.74 4.20
CA ILE A 18 -3.52 7.77 3.33
C ILE A 18 -2.65 8.48 2.28
N LEU A 19 -3.13 9.60 1.72
CA LEU A 19 -2.35 10.39 0.78
C LEU A 19 -1.09 10.97 1.44
N ASP A 20 -1.19 11.42 2.69
CA ASP A 20 -0.04 11.90 3.46
C ASP A 20 0.98 10.79 3.73
N GLU A 21 0.49 9.64 4.23
CA GLU A 21 1.34 8.48 4.52
C GLU A 21 2.07 7.97 3.25
N LEU A 22 1.47 8.08 2.07
CA LEU A 22 2.06 7.70 0.78
C LEU A 22 2.87 8.79 0.08
N ASN A 23 3.06 9.97 0.69
CA ASN A 23 3.66 11.14 0.04
C ASN A 23 2.97 11.50 -1.29
N LEU A 24 1.63 11.51 -1.30
CA LEU A 24 0.78 11.78 -2.47
C LEU A 24 -0.12 13.01 -2.30
N THR A 25 -0.14 13.69 -1.15
CA THR A 25 -1.01 14.85 -0.86
C THR A 25 -0.98 15.91 -1.95
N ILE A 26 0.21 16.27 -2.45
CA ILE A 26 0.38 17.29 -3.50
C ILE A 26 -0.17 16.88 -4.88
N TYR A 27 -0.55 15.61 -5.03
CA TYR A 27 -1.10 15.04 -6.26
C TYR A 27 -2.60 14.74 -6.16
N LYS A 28 -3.26 15.07 -5.03
CA LYS A 28 -4.69 14.79 -4.77
C LYS A 28 -5.60 15.17 -5.95
N GLU A 29 -5.38 16.36 -6.50
CA GLU A 29 -6.19 16.92 -7.60
C GLU A 29 -5.65 16.60 -9.00
N ARG A 30 -4.55 15.82 -9.12
CA ARG A 30 -3.98 15.49 -10.42
C ARG A 30 -4.74 14.36 -11.09
N HIS A 31 -4.88 14.46 -12.41
CA HIS A 31 -5.43 13.38 -13.20
C HIS A 31 -4.57 12.11 -13.09
N PRO A 32 -5.12 10.91 -12.82
CA PRO A 32 -4.35 9.69 -12.57
C PRO A 32 -3.37 9.32 -13.70
N MET A 33 -3.71 9.62 -14.95
CA MET A 33 -2.82 9.36 -16.10
C MET A 33 -1.54 10.20 -16.08
N SER A 34 -1.55 11.36 -15.42
CA SER A 34 -0.40 12.28 -15.32
C SER A 34 0.63 11.86 -14.25
N LEU A 35 0.30 10.84 -13.45
CA LEU A 35 1.18 10.33 -12.40
C LEU A 35 2.34 9.52 -12.99
N SER A 36 3.51 9.61 -12.35
CA SER A 36 4.64 8.71 -12.63
C SER A 36 4.31 7.26 -12.26
N GLY A 37 5.11 6.29 -12.73
CA GLY A 37 4.90 4.88 -12.39
C GLY A 37 4.83 4.63 -10.88
N GLY A 38 5.82 5.13 -10.14
CA GLY A 38 5.85 5.00 -8.68
C GLY A 38 4.69 5.70 -7.96
N GLN A 39 4.22 6.85 -8.49
CA GLN A 39 3.03 7.51 -7.95
C GLN A 39 1.77 6.66 -8.18
N LYS A 40 1.58 6.10 -9.39
CA LYS A 40 0.46 5.20 -9.71
C LYS A 40 0.45 3.96 -8.81
N GLN A 41 1.63 3.38 -8.56
CA GLN A 41 1.77 2.22 -7.69
C GLN A 41 1.36 2.53 -6.25
N ARG A 42 1.84 3.65 -5.70
CA ARG A 42 1.41 4.10 -4.37
C ARG A 42 -0.09 4.41 -4.33
N THR A 43 -0.63 5.06 -5.36
CA THR A 43 -2.09 5.29 -5.46
C THR A 43 -2.86 3.96 -5.43
N ALA A 44 -2.42 2.94 -6.15
CA ALA A 44 -3.05 1.62 -6.14
C ALA A 44 -3.02 0.97 -4.74
N ILE A 45 -1.90 1.10 -4.02
CA ILE A 45 -1.78 0.64 -2.62
C ILE A 45 -2.74 1.40 -1.70
N GLY A 46 -2.84 2.73 -1.84
CA GLY A 46 -3.79 3.54 -1.08
C GLY A 46 -5.25 3.13 -1.32
N VAL A 47 -5.61 2.87 -2.58
CA VAL A 47 -6.93 2.33 -2.93
C VAL A 47 -7.18 0.99 -2.25
N ALA A 48 -6.20 0.07 -2.27
CA ALA A 48 -6.31 -1.21 -1.60
C ALA A 48 -6.45 -1.07 -0.07
N ALA A 49 -5.72 -0.14 0.55
CA ALA A 49 -5.77 0.14 1.99
C ALA A 49 -7.12 0.74 2.47
N LEU A 50 -7.84 1.40 1.56
CA LEU A 50 -9.18 1.91 1.80
C LEU A 50 -10.27 0.84 1.69
N ARG A 51 -10.00 -0.29 1.01
CA ARG A 51 -10.96 -1.40 0.89
C ARG A 51 -11.11 -2.14 2.22
N ASP A 52 -12.33 -2.56 2.51
CA ASP A 52 -12.58 -3.49 3.61
C ASP A 52 -12.39 -4.94 3.17
N ALA A 53 -11.17 -5.26 2.74
CA ALA A 53 -10.77 -6.64 2.43
C ALA A 53 -10.16 -7.29 3.67
N GLU A 54 -10.42 -8.58 3.90
CA GLU A 54 -9.76 -9.35 4.96
C GLU A 54 -8.36 -9.83 4.55
N VAL A 55 -8.17 -10.06 3.25
CA VAL A 55 -6.91 -10.52 2.65
C VAL A 55 -6.50 -9.55 1.55
N LEU A 56 -5.24 -9.09 1.60
CA LEU A 56 -4.63 -8.22 0.61
C LEU A 56 -3.40 -8.89 0.01
N ILE A 57 -3.28 -8.86 -1.31
CA ILE A 57 -2.15 -9.43 -2.06
C ILE A 57 -1.48 -8.31 -2.83
N PHE A 58 -0.17 -8.19 -2.67
CA PHE A 58 0.64 -7.19 -3.34
C PHE A 58 1.76 -7.88 -4.11
N ASP A 59 1.77 -7.66 -5.43
CA ASP A 59 2.83 -8.14 -6.33
C ASP A 59 3.79 -6.99 -6.65
N GLU A 60 5.03 -7.12 -6.21
CA GLU A 60 6.11 -6.14 -6.32
C GLU A 60 5.70 -4.70 -5.93
N PRO A 61 5.16 -4.47 -4.71
CA PRO A 61 4.58 -3.20 -4.30
C PRO A 61 5.56 -2.03 -4.19
N THR A 62 6.87 -2.30 -4.24
CA THR A 62 7.93 -1.29 -4.13
C THR A 62 8.79 -1.18 -5.39
N SER A 63 8.42 -1.86 -6.48
CA SER A 63 9.12 -1.78 -7.75
C SER A 63 9.24 -0.34 -8.25
N GLY A 64 10.46 0.08 -8.60
CA GLY A 64 10.74 1.43 -9.10
C GLY A 64 10.51 2.56 -8.10
N LEU A 65 10.33 2.26 -6.81
CA LEU A 65 10.28 3.27 -5.75
C LEU A 65 11.68 3.56 -5.20
N ASP A 66 11.89 4.81 -4.78
CA ASP A 66 13.05 5.15 -3.94
C ASP A 66 12.84 4.66 -2.50
N TYR A 67 13.91 4.72 -1.71
CA TYR A 67 13.93 4.26 -0.33
C TYR A 67 12.81 4.88 0.53
N LYS A 68 12.62 6.21 0.42
CA LYS A 68 11.62 6.93 1.22
C LYS A 68 10.21 6.45 0.91
N ASN A 69 9.91 6.22 -0.37
CA ASN A 69 8.60 5.76 -0.80
C ASN A 69 8.39 4.26 -0.49
N MET A 70 9.45 3.45 -0.51
CA MET A 70 9.42 2.08 -0.01
C MET A 70 9.06 2.04 1.48
N GLU A 71 9.71 2.86 2.32
CA GLU A 71 9.39 2.97 3.76
C GLU A 71 7.93 3.34 4.00
N SER A 72 7.40 4.26 3.18
CA SER A 72 6.01 4.71 3.26
C SER A 72 5.03 3.56 2.97
N VAL A 73 5.32 2.76 1.94
CA VAL A 73 4.56 1.55 1.61
C VAL A 73 4.67 0.52 2.75
N ALA A 74 5.87 0.30 3.29
CA ALA A 74 6.07 -0.63 4.40
C ALA A 74 5.27 -0.22 5.65
N GLY A 75 5.16 1.08 5.92
CA GLY A 75 4.33 1.65 6.99
C GLY A 75 2.86 1.26 6.85
N ILE A 76 2.28 1.49 5.68
CA ILE A 76 0.87 1.14 5.39
C ILE A 76 0.63 -0.36 5.54
N LEU A 77 1.49 -1.19 4.94
CA LEU A 77 1.33 -2.65 5.01
C LEU A 77 1.40 -3.13 6.46
N SER A 78 2.33 -2.59 7.24
CA SER A 78 2.43 -2.89 8.68
C SER A 78 1.19 -2.44 9.45
N ALA A 79 0.65 -1.26 9.15
CA ALA A 79 -0.56 -0.73 9.79
C ALA A 79 -1.80 -1.58 9.48
N LEU A 80 -1.95 -2.03 8.23
CA LEU A 80 -3.02 -2.93 7.80
C LEU A 80 -2.93 -4.28 8.52
N SER A 81 -1.72 -4.85 8.63
CA SER A 81 -1.52 -6.11 9.37
C SER A 81 -1.89 -5.96 10.84
N LYS A 82 -1.50 -4.86 11.49
CA LYS A 82 -1.87 -4.57 12.90
C LYS A 82 -3.38 -4.39 13.10
N ARG A 83 -4.13 -4.04 12.06
CA ARG A 83 -5.61 -3.98 12.06
C ARG A 83 -6.26 -5.35 11.82
N GLY A 84 -5.49 -6.43 11.82
CA GLY A 84 -5.97 -7.81 11.67
C GLY A 84 -6.16 -8.25 10.22
N LYS A 85 -5.67 -7.49 9.24
CA LYS A 85 -5.72 -7.90 7.83
C LYS A 85 -4.61 -8.90 7.53
N ALA A 86 -4.91 -9.94 6.76
CA ALA A 86 -3.90 -10.85 6.22
C ALA A 86 -3.26 -10.22 4.98
N ILE A 87 -1.93 -10.23 4.93
CA ILE A 87 -1.16 -9.61 3.84
C ILE A 87 -0.22 -10.64 3.24
N LEU A 88 -0.30 -10.83 1.93
CA LEU A 88 0.67 -11.55 1.13
C LEU A 88 1.43 -10.56 0.25
N VAL A 89 2.75 -10.56 0.37
CA VAL A 89 3.64 -9.75 -0.48
C VAL A 89 4.51 -10.69 -1.28
N ILE A 90 4.54 -10.47 -2.59
CA ILE A 90 5.45 -11.10 -3.53
C ILE A 90 6.49 -10.04 -3.87
N SER A 91 7.74 -10.26 -3.47
CA SER A 91 8.83 -9.36 -3.82
C SER A 91 10.18 -10.02 -3.71
N HIS A 92 11.16 -9.48 -4.43
CA HIS A 92 12.58 -9.76 -4.27
C HIS A 92 13.30 -8.71 -3.39
N ASP A 93 12.59 -7.67 -2.93
CA ASP A 93 13.12 -6.61 -2.07
C ASP A 93 13.28 -7.09 -0.62
N ASN A 94 14.48 -7.51 -0.25
CA ASN A 94 14.77 -7.99 1.11
C ASN A 94 14.52 -6.92 2.18
N GLU A 95 14.70 -5.64 1.87
CA GLU A 95 14.53 -4.58 2.87
C GLU A 95 13.06 -4.40 3.23
N LEU A 96 12.19 -4.39 2.22
CA LEU A 96 10.74 -4.45 2.44
C LEU A 96 10.35 -5.69 3.24
N LEU A 97 10.76 -6.88 2.79
CA LEU A 97 10.37 -8.15 3.41
C LEU A 97 10.76 -8.21 4.89
N MET A 98 11.98 -7.78 5.23
CA MET A 98 12.46 -7.77 6.61
C MET A 98 11.71 -6.78 7.51
N LYS A 99 11.12 -5.73 6.95
CA LYS A 99 10.37 -4.72 7.71
C LYS A 99 8.95 -5.16 8.05
N ILE A 100 8.28 -5.89 7.15
CA ILE A 100 6.82 -6.12 7.26
C ILE A 100 6.41 -7.57 7.46
N CYS A 101 7.24 -8.54 7.03
CA CYS A 101 6.83 -9.94 7.02
C CYS A 101 7.09 -10.59 8.38
N SER A 102 6.04 -11.19 8.96
CA SER A 102 6.17 -12.10 10.10
C SER A 102 6.71 -13.47 9.70
N ARG A 103 6.54 -13.85 8.42
CA ARG A 103 7.02 -15.11 7.83
C ARG A 103 7.42 -14.84 6.38
N VAL A 104 8.52 -15.44 5.95
CA VAL A 104 9.01 -15.37 4.57
C VAL A 104 9.12 -16.79 4.01
N ILE A 105 8.56 -17.01 2.83
CA ILE A 105 8.69 -18.27 2.08
C ILE A 105 9.53 -17.99 0.85
N ARG A 106 10.69 -18.64 0.76
CA ARG A 106 11.52 -18.57 -0.44
C ARG A 106 11.07 -19.62 -1.43
N VAL A 107 10.52 -19.19 -2.55
CA VAL A 107 10.25 -20.07 -3.68
C VAL A 107 11.57 -20.29 -4.42
N THR A 108 11.94 -21.55 -4.60
CA THR A 108 13.10 -21.95 -5.42
C THR A 108 12.58 -22.83 -6.53
N GLU A 109 13.24 -22.82 -7.69
CA GLU A 109 12.88 -23.76 -8.76
C GLU A 109 12.99 -25.20 -8.25
N ARG A 110 12.04 -26.05 -8.63
CA ARG A 110 12.21 -27.48 -8.45
C ARG A 110 13.41 -27.89 -9.28
N THR A 111 14.50 -28.29 -8.62
CA THR A 111 15.56 -29.04 -9.28
C THR A 111 14.95 -30.37 -9.70
N SER A 112 14.58 -30.49 -10.98
CA SER A 112 14.29 -31.78 -11.59
C SER A 112 15.54 -32.63 -11.44
N SER A 113 15.45 -33.66 -10.60
CA SER A 113 16.46 -34.73 -10.51
C SER A 113 16.27 -35.69 -11.67
#